data_AF-A0A9D5WL09-F1
#
_entry.id   AF-A0A9D5WL09-F1
#
_cell.length_a   1.000
_cell.length_b   1.000
_cell.length_c   1.000
_cell.angle_alpha   90.00
_cell.angle_beta   90.00
_cell.angle_gamma   90.00
#
_symmetry.space_group_name_H-M   'P 1'
#
loop_
_entity.id
_entity.type
_entity.pdbx_description
1 polymer ?
#
loop_
_entity_poly.entity_id
_entity_poly.type
_entity_poly.pdbx_seq_one_letter_code
_entity_poly.pdbx_strand_id
1 'polypeptide(L)'
;IKYIIFSDSLDAERAIEIAKHCKGRIGTSFGIGTNFSNDVGAGIQPMNIVMKLWKCKMTEKDKWHPCVKLSDVDGKHTGEPEEIDLAQRTLGLI
;
A
#
# COMPACT_ATOMS: atom_id res chain seq x y z
N ILE A 1 -23.14 -3.45 9.58
CA ILE A 1 -22.23 -2.31 9.82
C ILE A 1 -20.87 -2.66 9.21
N LYS A 2 -20.22 -1.75 8.47
CA LYS A 2 -18.90 -1.95 7.82
C LYS A 2 -17.96 -0.79 8.14
N TYR A 3 -16.66 -1.04 8.06
CA TYR A 3 -15.60 -0.07 8.35
C TYR A 3 -14.54 -0.05 7.24
N ILE A 4 -13.94 1.11 6.99
CA ILE A 4 -12.72 1.26 6.19
C ILE A 4 -11.57 1.67 7.13
N ILE A 5 -10.42 1.02 6.97
CA ILE A 5 -9.18 1.42 7.63
C ILE A 5 -8.33 2.18 6.61
N PHE A 6 -8.12 3.46 6.86
CA PHE A 6 -7.23 4.29 6.04
C PHE A 6 -5.83 4.25 6.65
N SER A 7 -4.80 4.01 5.83
CA SER A 7 -3.43 3.82 6.30
C SER A 7 -2.35 4.32 5.32
N ASP A 8 -2.74 5.03 4.27
CA ASP A 8 -1.81 5.55 3.26
C ASP A 8 -1.27 6.92 3.70
N SER A 9 -0.03 6.94 4.20
CA SER A 9 0.75 8.16 4.51
C SER A 9 -0.05 9.29 5.16
N LEU A 10 -0.80 8.95 6.22
CA LEU A 10 -1.65 9.89 6.93
C LEU A 10 -0.87 10.74 7.94
N ASP A 11 -1.37 11.96 8.16
CA ASP A 11 -1.16 12.76 9.36
C ASP A 11 -2.51 12.95 10.09
N ALA A 12 -2.48 13.65 11.23
CA ALA A 12 -3.67 13.88 12.04
C ALA A 12 -4.75 14.72 11.32
N GLU A 13 -4.34 15.74 10.56
CA GLU A 13 -5.26 16.62 9.83
C GLU A 13 -5.99 15.86 8.73
N ARG A 14 -5.24 15.08 7.94
CA ARG A 14 -5.78 14.25 6.87
C ARG A 14 -6.73 13.19 7.39
N ALA A 15 -6.44 12.58 8.54
CA ALA A 15 -7.35 11.63 9.19
C ALA A 15 -8.67 12.30 9.58
N ILE A 16 -8.64 13.53 10.12
CA ILE A 16 -9.84 14.30 10.48
C ILE A 16 -10.66 14.65 9.24
N GLU A 17 -10.03 15.06 8.15
CA GLU A 17 -10.71 15.35 6.87
C GLU A 17 -11.48 14.13 6.36
N ILE A 18 -10.83 12.96 6.31
CA ILE A 18 -11.44 11.72 5.84
C ILE A 18 -12.59 11.30 6.78
N ALA A 19 -12.39 11.40 8.11
CA ALA A 19 -13.43 11.10 9.08
C ALA A 19 -14.68 11.97 8.89
N LYS A 20 -14.49 13.28 8.64
CA LYS A 20 -15.59 14.21 8.32
C LYS A 20 -16.29 13.82 7.02
N HIS A 21 -15.54 13.47 5.98
CA HIS A 21 -16.09 13.06 4.68
C HIS A 21 -16.92 11.76 4.75
N CYS A 22 -16.51 10.81 5.60
CA CYS A 22 -17.18 9.51 5.76
C CYS A 22 -18.32 9.53 6.78
N LYS A 23 -18.47 10.61 7.57
CA LYS A 23 -19.47 10.71 8.64
C LYS A 23 -20.89 10.44 8.10
N GLY A 24 -21.59 9.51 8.76
CA GLY A 24 -22.96 9.11 8.39
C GLY A 24 -23.05 8.18 7.17
N ARG A 25 -21.92 7.82 6.54
CA ARG A 25 -21.87 6.95 5.35
C ARG A 25 -21.25 5.59 5.67
N ILE A 26 -20.12 5.56 6.36
CA ILE A 26 -19.41 4.33 6.73
C ILE A 26 -18.57 4.55 7.99
N GLY A 27 -18.33 3.51 8.78
CA GLY A 27 -17.39 3.57 9.89
C GLY A 27 -15.96 3.71 9.38
N THR A 28 -15.11 4.43 10.11
CA THR A 28 -13.71 4.65 9.74
C THR A 28 -12.76 4.39 10.90
N SER A 29 -11.59 3.85 10.59
CA SER A 29 -10.42 3.79 11.49
C SER A 29 -9.17 4.20 10.72
N PHE A 30 -8.11 4.57 11.44
CA PHE A 30 -6.92 5.19 10.86
C PHE A 30 -5.65 4.55 11.43
N GLY A 31 -4.74 4.13 10.55
CA GLY A 31 -3.39 3.71 10.90
C GLY A 31 -2.39 4.79 10.52
N ILE A 32 -1.92 5.57 11.49
CA ILE A 32 -0.91 6.61 11.29
C ILE A 32 0.46 6.04 11.68
N GLY A 33 1.36 5.94 10.70
CA GLY A 33 2.68 5.34 10.87
C GLY A 33 3.77 6.39 11.07
N THR A 34 4.58 6.61 10.03
CA THR A 34 5.78 7.46 10.05
C THR A 34 5.58 8.85 10.65
N ASN A 35 4.42 9.48 10.41
CA ASN A 35 4.10 10.81 10.97
C ASN A 35 4.11 10.82 12.51
N PHE A 36 3.83 9.70 13.18
CA PHE A 36 3.94 9.59 14.64
C PHE A 36 5.24 8.96 15.11
N SER A 37 5.74 7.93 14.42
CA SER A 37 6.89 7.16 14.89
C SER A 37 8.25 7.76 14.52
N ASN A 38 8.30 8.71 13.58
CA ASN A 38 9.54 9.33 13.12
C ASN A 38 9.33 10.82 12.79
N ASP A 39 8.78 11.56 13.74
CA ASP A 39 8.66 13.03 13.74
C ASP A 39 9.40 13.62 14.94
N VAL A 40 10.73 13.52 14.90
CA VAL A 40 11.62 13.90 16.04
C VAL A 40 12.27 15.28 15.88
N GLY A 41 11.90 16.03 14.82
CA GLY A 41 12.46 17.34 14.53
C GLY A 41 13.91 17.31 14.02
N ALA A 42 14.60 18.45 14.17
CA ALA A 42 16.00 18.65 13.75
C ALA A 42 16.31 18.33 12.27
N GLY A 43 15.30 18.38 11.40
CA GLY A 43 15.45 18.07 9.98
C GLY A 43 15.64 16.58 9.67
N ILE A 44 15.48 15.69 10.65
CA ILE A 44 15.60 14.25 10.46
C ILE A 44 14.47 13.77 9.55
N GLN A 45 14.82 13.13 8.43
CA GLN A 45 13.86 12.61 7.47
C GLN A 45 13.75 11.08 7.59
N PRO A 46 12.53 10.53 7.56
CA PRO A 46 12.34 9.09 7.49
C PRO A 46 12.94 8.48 6.21
N MET A 47 13.50 7.29 6.33
CA MET A 47 13.99 6.55 5.16
C MET A 47 12.83 6.01 4.32
N ASN A 48 12.88 6.22 3.00
CA ASN A 48 11.94 5.60 2.06
C ASN A 48 12.42 4.20 1.66
N ILE A 49 12.27 3.25 2.58
CA ILE A 49 12.72 1.85 2.41
C ILE A 49 11.56 0.87 2.51
N VAL A 50 11.64 -0.22 1.75
CA VAL A 50 10.68 -1.30 1.75
C VAL A 50 11.39 -2.64 1.63
N MET A 51 10.83 -3.68 2.25
CA MET A 51 11.20 -5.07 2.02
C MET A 51 9.95 -5.82 1.57
N LYS A 52 9.98 -6.41 0.38
CA LYS A 52 8.82 -7.03 -0.26
C LYS A 52 9.12 -8.49 -0.59
N LEU A 53 8.08 -9.33 -0.57
CA LEU A 53 8.15 -10.65 -1.16
C LEU A 53 8.32 -10.49 -2.68
N TRP A 54 9.47 -10.94 -3.21
CA TRP A 54 9.79 -10.78 -4.63
C TRP A 54 9.38 -11.99 -5.47
N LYS A 55 9.51 -13.19 -4.90
CA LYS A 55 9.14 -14.45 -5.53
C LYS A 55 8.80 -15.50 -4.48
N CYS A 56 7.93 -16.45 -4.81
CA CYS A 56 7.61 -17.58 -3.96
C CYS A 56 7.49 -18.88 -4.78
N LYS A 57 7.53 -20.01 -4.09
CA LYS A 57 7.25 -21.34 -4.66
C LYS A 57 6.51 -22.16 -3.60
N MET A 58 5.61 -23.05 -4.03
CA MET A 58 4.75 -23.78 -3.11
C MET A 58 5.53 -24.85 -2.33
N THR A 59 6.39 -25.57 -3.04
CA THR A 59 7.29 -26.58 -2.45
C THR A 59 8.73 -26.36 -2.92
N GLU A 60 9.68 -27.07 -2.32
CA GLU A 60 11.08 -26.97 -2.71
C GLU A 60 11.34 -27.39 -4.16
N LYS A 61 10.51 -28.30 -4.69
CA LYS A 61 10.65 -28.85 -6.04
C LYS A 61 10.04 -27.97 -7.13
N ASP A 62 9.19 -27.01 -6.75
CA ASP A 62 8.52 -26.14 -7.70
C ASP A 62 9.45 -25.05 -8.23
N LYS A 63 9.10 -24.51 -9.40
CA LYS A 63 9.73 -23.31 -9.93
C LYS A 63 9.37 -22.09 -9.08
N TRP A 64 10.24 -21.09 -9.11
CA TRP A 64 9.92 -19.78 -8.56
C TRP A 64 8.87 -19.07 -9.41
N HIS A 65 7.94 -18.40 -8.73
CA HIS A 65 6.95 -17.52 -9.33
C HIS A 65 7.18 -16.10 -8.80
N PRO A 66 7.33 -15.09 -9.69
CA PRO A 66 7.47 -13.71 -9.27
C PRO A 66 6.19 -13.21 -8.61
N CYS A 67 6.33 -12.30 -7.64
CA CYS A 67 5.23 -11.63 -6.99
C CYS A 67 5.10 -10.21 -7.54
N VAL A 68 3.86 -9.76 -7.72
CA VAL A 68 3.56 -8.39 -8.16
C VAL A 68 2.63 -7.69 -7.19
N LYS A 69 2.76 -6.36 -7.15
CA LYS A 69 1.78 -5.46 -6.53
C LYS A 69 1.41 -4.39 -7.55
N LEU A 70 0.16 -4.42 -7.98
CA LEU A 70 -0.49 -3.29 -8.65
C LEU A 70 -1.10 -2.38 -7.57
N SER A 71 -1.15 -1.08 -7.82
CA SER A 71 -1.69 -0.10 -6.87
C SER A 71 -2.75 0.74 -7.57
N ASP A 72 -3.63 1.37 -6.79
CA ASP A 72 -4.63 2.30 -7.32
C ASP A 72 -4.03 3.63 -7.82
N VAL A 73 -2.70 3.79 -7.75
CA VAL A 73 -1.96 4.89 -8.35
C VAL A 73 -1.29 4.39 -9.64
N ASP A 74 -1.67 4.99 -10.76
CA ASP A 74 -1.15 4.67 -12.09
C ASP A 74 0.38 4.73 -12.13
N GLY A 75 0.98 3.70 -12.73
CA GLY A 75 2.43 3.56 -12.85
C GLY A 75 3.16 3.19 -11.55
N LYS A 76 2.50 3.22 -10.39
CA LYS A 76 3.10 2.83 -9.10
C LYS A 76 2.95 1.33 -8.87
N HIS A 77 3.62 0.53 -9.68
CA HIS A 77 3.65 -0.93 -9.59
C HIS A 77 4.98 -1.44 -9.03
N THR A 78 5.01 -2.67 -8.52
CA THR A 78 6.25 -3.31 -8.08
C THR A 78 6.24 -4.79 -8.43
N GLY A 79 7.36 -5.27 -8.95
CA GLY A 79 7.56 -6.64 -9.42
C GLY A 79 8.39 -6.64 -10.71
N GLU A 80 8.55 -7.81 -11.30
CA GLU A 80 9.21 -7.95 -12.61
C GLU A 80 8.30 -7.36 -13.71
N PRO A 81 8.84 -6.57 -14.67
CA PRO A 81 8.02 -5.88 -15.68
C PRO A 81 7.09 -6.81 -16.47
N GLU A 82 7.57 -7.99 -16.82
CA GLU A 82 6.81 -8.99 -17.58
C GLU A 82 5.63 -9.54 -16.76
N GLU A 83 5.82 -9.76 -15.46
CA GLU A 83 4.75 -10.23 -14.58
C GLU A 83 3.73 -9.13 -14.29
N ILE A 84 4.16 -7.86 -14.25
CA ILE A 84 3.26 -6.70 -14.13
C ILE A 84 2.36 -6.61 -15.36
N ASP A 85 2.93 -6.65 -16.58
CA ASP A 85 2.16 -6.62 -17.83
C ASP A 85 1.19 -7.81 -17.90
N LEU A 86 1.66 -9.02 -17.56
CA LEU A 86 0.82 -10.21 -17.49
C LEU A 86 -0.37 -10.02 -16.53
N ALA A 87 -0.12 -9.51 -15.31
CA ALA A 87 -1.17 -9.28 -14.33
C ALA A 87 -2.17 -8.22 -14.79
N GLN A 88 -1.70 -7.13 -15.40
CA GLN A 88 -2.58 -6.07 -15.93
C GLN A 88 -3.47 -6.58 -17.05
N ARG A 89 -2.93 -7.31 -18.04
CA ARG A 89 -3.71 -7.93 -19.13
C ARG A 89 -4.71 -8.95 -18.60
N THR A 90 -4.28 -9.80 -17.67
CA THR A 90 -5.12 -10.85 -17.09
C THR A 90 -6.33 -10.26 -16.38
N LEU A 91 -6.17 -9.11 -15.72
CA LEU A 91 -7.23 -8.39 -15.03
C LEU A 91 -8.01 -7.41 -15.92
N GLY A 92 -7.63 -7.26 -17.20
CA GLY A 92 -8.26 -6.32 -18.12
C GLY A 92 -8.03 -4.85 -17.77
N LEU A 93 -6.90 -4.53 -17.13
CA LEU A 93 -6.49 -3.17 -16.79
C LEU A 93 -5.80 -2.45 -17.96
N ILE A 94 -5.31 -3.23 -18.93
CA ILE A 94 -4.74 -2.78 -20.21
C ILE A 94 -5.19 -3.69 -21.35
#